data_AF-D3SDP9-F1
#
_entry.id   AF-D3SDP9-F1
#
_cell.length_a   1.000
_cell.length_b   1.000
_cell.length_c   1.000
_cell.angle_alpha   90.00
_cell.angle_beta   90.00
_cell.angle_gamma   90.00
#
_symmetry.space_group_name_H-M   'P 1'
#
loop_
_entity.id
_entity.type
_entity.pdbx_description
1 polymer ?
#
loop_
_entity_poly.entity_id
_entity_poly.type
_entity_poly.pdbx_seq_one_letter_code
_entity_poly.pdbx_strand_id
1 'polypeptide(L)'
;MSVLRHVLPLFVGGLWLTHGVAQAGVVPHRESLERSDWQVIELDDACRIEQGVRHGGTLRFETQPGLALRAFWHAPYAMPEGATARLRTGAPEWLGASPKSPLDLEMRAERPDRFRVPDAQVQALKARLLVGHDVRIDFPGAEDAVHFRGIRFAQRAEAFEACYTGAEGPDVGALDRWSVYFATGSRELDSRGRETVARAAETLRTVERPRVRLVGLTDAEGPRELNERLSRQRAEAVRAALVEAGVPGDGLTVEAGGVDPEADGEREGSRRVDIWWLGGADAAAGPSSVAETATETEPQAVPESAPGVPGSAGW
;
A
#
# COMPACT_ATOMS: atom_id res chain seq x y z
N MET A 1 -56.07 29.97 77.72
CA MET A 1 -56.83 29.33 76.62
C MET A 1 -57.24 30.41 75.61
N SER A 2 -56.56 30.51 74.46
CA SER A 2 -57.14 31.11 73.23
C SER A 2 -56.20 30.95 72.03
N VAL A 3 -56.50 29.89 71.27
CA VAL A 3 -56.46 29.67 69.82
C VAL A 3 -55.47 30.48 68.97
N LEU A 4 -54.45 29.78 68.49
CA LEU A 4 -53.47 30.18 67.47
C LEU A 4 -54.07 29.99 66.07
N ARG A 5 -54.26 31.07 65.31
CA ARG A 5 -54.71 31.07 63.92
C ARG A 5 -53.59 30.51 63.01
N HIS A 6 -53.77 29.31 62.47
CA HIS A 6 -52.89 28.74 61.44
C HIS A 6 -53.29 29.28 60.06
N VAL A 7 -52.36 30.00 59.40
CA VAL A 7 -52.44 30.35 57.98
C VAL A 7 -51.63 29.32 57.21
N LEU A 8 -52.30 28.61 56.30
CA LEU A 8 -51.74 27.60 55.41
C LEU A 8 -50.94 28.30 54.29
N PRO A 9 -49.66 27.98 54.02
CA PRO A 9 -48.99 28.45 52.81
C PRO A 9 -49.30 27.49 51.66
N LEU A 10 -49.91 28.02 50.60
CA LEU A 10 -49.99 27.38 49.28
C LEU A 10 -48.58 27.29 48.69
N PHE A 11 -47.97 26.11 48.69
CA PHE A 11 -46.77 25.82 47.91
C PHE A 11 -47.17 25.64 46.44
N VAL A 12 -46.96 26.68 45.64
CA VAL A 12 -46.96 26.57 44.17
C VAL A 12 -45.64 25.91 43.78
N GLY A 13 -45.67 24.61 43.53
CA GLY A 13 -44.54 23.86 42.96
C GLY A 13 -44.28 24.33 41.53
N GLY A 14 -43.33 25.27 41.37
CA GLY A 14 -42.81 25.66 40.08
C GLY A 14 -42.05 24.51 39.43
N LEU A 15 -42.65 23.91 38.40
CA LEU A 15 -42.01 22.93 37.54
C LEU A 15 -40.94 23.66 36.72
N TRP A 16 -39.68 23.62 37.16
CA TRP A 16 -38.54 24.09 36.38
C TRP A 16 -38.31 23.11 35.23
N LEU A 17 -38.95 23.37 34.09
CA LEU A 17 -38.60 22.76 32.81
C LEU A 17 -37.21 23.24 32.42
N THR A 18 -36.19 22.47 32.82
CA THR A 18 -34.85 22.59 32.27
C THR A 18 -34.93 22.30 30.77
N HIS A 19 -34.93 23.36 29.97
CA HIS A 19 -34.78 23.24 28.53
C HIS A 19 -33.35 22.76 28.28
N GLY A 20 -33.18 21.44 28.18
CA GLY A 20 -31.97 20.85 27.66
C GLY A 20 -31.79 21.34 26.23
N VAL A 21 -30.85 22.25 26.03
CA VAL A 21 -30.40 22.63 24.69
C VAL A 21 -29.69 21.41 24.13
N ALA A 22 -30.37 20.66 23.27
CA ALA A 22 -29.74 19.63 22.47
C ALA A 22 -28.71 20.33 21.57
N GLN A 23 -27.43 20.18 21.88
CA GLN A 23 -26.38 20.58 20.94
C GLN A 23 -26.52 19.70 19.70
N ALA A 24 -26.99 20.28 18.60
CA ALA A 24 -26.97 19.62 17.30
C ALA A 24 -25.51 19.39 16.94
N GLY A 25 -25.02 18.16 17.17
CA GLY A 25 -23.69 17.78 16.75
C GLY A 25 -23.56 17.93 15.24
N VAL A 26 -22.45 18.50 14.79
CA VAL A 26 -22.10 18.59 13.37
C VAL A 26 -22.10 17.18 12.76
N VAL A 27 -23.04 16.93 11.85
CA VAL A 27 -23.18 15.62 11.20
C VAL A 27 -22.10 15.54 10.10
N PRO A 28 -21.23 14.52 10.11
CA PRO A 28 -20.20 14.40 9.09
C PRO A 28 -20.80 14.23 7.71
N HIS A 29 -20.17 14.83 6.69
CA HIS A 29 -20.46 14.59 5.29
C HIS A 29 -20.29 13.10 4.99
N ARG A 30 -21.34 12.44 4.51
CA ARG A 30 -21.35 11.01 4.20
C ARG A 30 -22.36 10.72 3.12
N GLU A 31 -22.07 9.74 2.27
CA GLU A 31 -23.07 9.19 1.35
C GLU A 31 -23.89 8.09 2.03
N SER A 32 -25.09 7.82 1.48
CA SER A 32 -25.86 6.64 1.89
C SER A 32 -25.12 5.36 1.49
N LEU A 33 -25.41 4.22 2.14
CA LEU A 33 -24.77 2.93 1.81
C LEU A 33 -24.95 2.54 0.33
N GLU A 34 -26.10 2.88 -0.23
CA GLU A 34 -26.44 2.65 -1.65
C GLU A 34 -25.59 3.51 -2.60
N ARG A 35 -25.24 4.74 -2.20
CA ARG A 35 -24.47 5.69 -3.02
C ARG A 35 -22.96 5.65 -2.78
N SER A 36 -22.53 5.06 -1.66
CA SER A 36 -21.12 4.95 -1.28
C SER A 36 -20.44 3.87 -2.10
N ASP A 37 -19.92 4.18 -3.28
CA ASP A 37 -19.24 3.20 -4.13
C ASP A 37 -17.78 3.59 -4.35
N TRP A 38 -16.91 2.58 -4.43
CA TRP A 38 -15.52 2.76 -4.83
C TRP A 38 -15.42 2.52 -6.32
N GLN A 39 -14.87 3.50 -7.03
CA GLN A 39 -14.69 3.46 -8.47
C GLN A 39 -13.24 3.16 -8.79
N VAL A 40 -13.01 2.17 -9.64
CA VAL A 40 -11.70 1.91 -10.26
C VAL A 40 -11.65 2.70 -11.55
N ILE A 41 -10.63 3.52 -11.71
CA ILE A 41 -10.39 4.34 -12.90
C ILE A 41 -9.04 3.91 -13.47
N GLU A 42 -9.08 3.35 -14.67
CA GLU A 42 -7.90 2.98 -15.44
C GLU A 42 -7.53 4.16 -16.35
N LEU A 43 -6.26 4.54 -16.32
CA LEU A 43 -5.68 5.61 -17.14
C LEU A 43 -4.50 5.01 -17.92
N ASP A 44 -4.03 5.72 -18.93
CA ASP A 44 -2.97 5.24 -19.82
C ASP A 44 -1.67 4.83 -19.07
N ASP A 45 -1.37 5.51 -17.95
CA ASP A 45 -0.13 5.35 -17.17
C ASP A 45 -0.38 5.19 -15.66
N ALA A 46 -1.64 5.04 -15.23
CA ALA A 46 -1.98 5.01 -13.82
C ALA A 46 -3.28 4.25 -13.55
N CYS A 47 -3.36 3.68 -12.37
CA CYS A 47 -4.57 3.08 -11.82
C CYS A 47 -5.00 3.89 -10.61
N ARG A 48 -6.31 4.13 -10.49
CA ARG A 48 -6.90 4.80 -9.33
C ARG A 48 -8.05 3.98 -8.78
N ILE A 49 -8.21 4.01 -7.46
CA ILE A 49 -9.43 3.61 -6.78
C ILE A 49 -9.87 4.74 -5.87
N GLU A 50 -11.10 5.22 -6.04
CA GLU A 50 -11.57 6.41 -5.34
C GLU A 50 -13.02 6.32 -4.90
N GLN A 51 -13.35 7.08 -3.86
CA GLN A 51 -14.71 7.31 -3.40
C GLN A 51 -14.91 8.80 -3.19
N GLY A 52 -15.94 9.35 -3.84
CA GLY A 52 -16.38 10.73 -3.65
C GLY A 52 -17.49 10.82 -2.60
N VAL A 53 -17.46 11.86 -1.78
CA VAL A 53 -18.54 12.23 -0.86
C VAL A 53 -18.95 13.67 -1.14
N ARG A 54 -20.25 13.92 -1.34
CA ARG A 54 -20.75 15.27 -1.60
C ARG A 54 -20.38 16.22 -0.46
N HIS A 55 -19.76 17.35 -0.80
CA HIS A 55 -19.21 18.34 0.14
C HIS A 55 -18.12 17.80 1.07
N GLY A 56 -17.71 16.54 0.93
CA GLY A 56 -16.63 15.91 1.68
C GLY A 56 -15.34 15.71 0.86
N GLY A 57 -15.42 15.85 -0.47
CA GLY A 57 -14.30 15.65 -1.37
C GLY A 57 -14.12 14.19 -1.77
N THR A 58 -12.91 13.81 -2.17
CA THR A 58 -12.61 12.47 -2.70
C THR A 58 -11.41 11.85 -1.99
N LEU A 59 -11.59 10.65 -1.46
CA LEU A 59 -10.49 9.81 -0.99
C LEU A 59 -10.06 8.92 -2.15
N ARG A 60 -8.78 8.98 -2.51
CA ARG A 60 -8.20 8.31 -3.67
C ARG A 60 -6.95 7.55 -3.27
N PHE A 61 -6.84 6.31 -3.74
CA PHE A 61 -5.57 5.64 -3.89
C PHE A 61 -5.19 5.68 -5.36
N GLU A 62 -3.92 5.91 -5.63
CA GLU A 62 -3.39 5.88 -6.99
C GLU A 62 -2.04 5.20 -7.01
N THR A 63 -1.77 4.53 -8.11
CA THR A 63 -0.48 3.92 -8.40
C THR A 63 -0.25 3.92 -9.89
N GLN A 64 1.00 3.74 -10.29
CA GLN A 64 1.42 3.47 -11.65
C GLN A 64 2.11 2.10 -11.62
N PRO A 65 2.21 1.37 -12.74
CA PRO A 65 3.03 0.18 -12.80
C PRO A 65 4.43 0.49 -12.24
N GLY A 66 4.67 0.02 -11.00
CA GLY A 66 5.96 0.12 -10.33
C GLY A 66 6.26 1.24 -9.41
N LEU A 67 5.28 2.08 -9.20
CA LEU A 67 5.42 3.06 -8.16
C LEU A 67 4.66 2.56 -6.95
N ALA A 68 5.16 2.97 -5.78
CA ALA A 68 4.47 2.65 -4.55
C ALA A 68 3.06 3.23 -4.59
N LEU A 69 2.12 2.49 -4.01
CA LEU A 69 0.75 2.96 -3.80
C LEU A 69 0.76 4.26 -2.98
N ARG A 70 0.06 5.28 -3.45
CA ARG A 70 -0.13 6.55 -2.75
C ARG A 70 -1.60 6.78 -2.44
N ALA A 71 -1.88 7.57 -1.41
CA ALA A 71 -3.24 7.90 -1.02
C ALA A 71 -3.38 9.39 -0.71
N PHE A 72 -4.47 9.97 -1.19
CA PHE A 72 -4.76 11.39 -1.11
C PHE A 72 -6.21 11.63 -0.72
N TRP A 73 -6.43 12.64 0.10
CA TRP A 73 -7.73 13.27 0.22
C TRP A 73 -7.73 14.59 -0.57
N HIS A 74 -8.59 14.66 -1.58
CA HIS A 74 -8.88 15.89 -2.31
C HIS A 74 -10.04 16.59 -1.60
N ALA A 75 -9.72 17.67 -0.89
CA ALA A 75 -10.70 18.48 -0.21
C ALA A 75 -11.65 19.16 -1.22
N PRO A 76 -12.91 19.40 -0.85
CA PRO A 76 -13.91 20.01 -1.74
C PRO A 76 -13.66 21.50 -2.01
N TYR A 77 -12.72 22.12 -1.29
CA TYR A 77 -12.30 23.51 -1.45
C TYR A 77 -10.86 23.67 -0.97
N ALA A 78 -10.20 24.73 -1.44
CA ALA A 78 -8.85 25.08 -1.04
C ALA A 78 -8.77 25.50 0.44
N MET A 79 -7.76 25.00 1.13
CA MET A 79 -7.44 25.25 2.54
C MET A 79 -6.22 26.17 2.66
N PRO A 80 -6.02 26.81 3.83
CA PRO A 80 -4.82 27.60 4.09
C PRO A 80 -3.53 26.80 3.88
N GLU A 81 -2.45 27.49 3.48
CA GLU A 81 -1.13 26.87 3.37
C GLU A 81 -0.69 26.25 4.70
N GLY A 82 -0.06 25.07 4.62
CA GLY A 82 0.39 24.33 5.80
C GLY A 82 -0.72 23.68 6.63
N ALA A 83 -1.97 23.69 6.15
CA ALA A 83 -3.05 22.98 6.82
C ALA A 83 -2.74 21.49 6.98
N THR A 84 -3.12 20.94 8.13
CA THR A 84 -3.08 19.50 8.43
C THR A 84 -4.49 18.98 8.67
N ALA A 85 -4.74 17.75 8.22
CA ALA A 85 -6.03 17.08 8.41
C ALA A 85 -5.79 15.75 9.13
N ARG A 86 -6.62 15.44 10.12
CA ARG A 86 -6.51 14.19 10.88
C ARG A 86 -7.37 13.11 10.23
N LEU A 87 -6.76 11.99 9.88
CA LEU A 87 -7.43 10.81 9.33
C LEU A 87 -7.49 9.72 10.39
N ARG A 88 -8.70 9.19 10.62
CA ARG A 88 -8.95 8.07 11.53
C ARG A 88 -9.72 6.97 10.82
N THR A 89 -9.39 5.72 11.10
CA THR A 89 -10.19 4.58 10.64
C THR A 89 -10.98 3.97 11.78
N GLY A 90 -12.11 3.35 11.49
CA GLY A 90 -12.87 2.61 12.50
C GLY A 90 -13.73 1.54 11.86
N ALA A 91 -13.80 0.38 12.52
CA ALA A 91 -14.79 -0.63 12.16
C ALA A 91 -16.19 -0.04 12.38
N PRO A 92 -17.09 -0.10 11.39
CA PRO A 92 -18.46 0.32 11.61
C PRO A 92 -19.13 -0.63 12.63
N GLU A 93 -20.11 -0.12 13.37
CA GLU A 93 -20.71 -0.84 14.52
C GLU A 93 -21.23 -2.24 14.16
N TRP A 94 -21.74 -2.41 12.94
CA TRP A 94 -22.29 -3.67 12.45
C TRP A 94 -21.23 -4.72 12.06
N LEU A 95 -19.97 -4.33 11.89
CA LEU A 95 -18.87 -5.24 11.55
C LEU A 95 -18.38 -6.05 12.76
N GLY A 96 -18.74 -5.63 13.98
CA GLY A 96 -18.32 -6.29 15.21
C GLY A 96 -16.82 -6.19 15.48
N ALA A 97 -16.21 -7.25 16.01
CA ALA A 97 -14.79 -7.28 16.35
C ALA A 97 -13.92 -7.31 15.08
N SER A 98 -13.17 -6.23 14.85
CA SER A 98 -12.25 -6.13 13.71
C SER A 98 -10.87 -6.72 14.03
N PRO A 99 -10.23 -7.46 13.11
CA PRO A 99 -8.89 -7.99 13.27
C PRO A 99 -7.79 -6.92 13.15
N LYS A 100 -8.12 -5.72 12.64
CA LYS A 100 -7.19 -4.59 12.55
C LYS A 100 -7.56 -3.49 13.54
N SER A 101 -6.56 -3.00 14.26
CA SER A 101 -6.71 -1.81 15.10
C SER A 101 -6.97 -0.56 14.25
N PRO A 102 -7.79 0.39 14.74
CA PRO A 102 -7.92 1.72 14.17
C PRO A 102 -6.56 2.36 13.84
N LEU A 103 -6.50 3.07 12.73
CA LEU A 103 -5.39 3.93 12.36
C LEU A 103 -5.77 5.37 12.70
N ASP A 104 -4.80 6.14 13.17
CA ASP A 104 -4.94 7.57 13.47
C ASP A 104 -3.65 8.27 13.02
N LEU A 105 -3.77 9.20 12.08
CA LEU A 105 -2.63 9.88 11.47
C LEU A 105 -2.96 11.32 11.10
N GLU A 106 -1.91 12.12 10.92
CA GLU A 106 -2.01 13.45 10.34
C GLU A 106 -1.55 13.43 8.88
N MET A 107 -2.37 14.04 8.02
CA MET A 107 -2.06 14.31 6.62
C MET A 107 -1.64 15.76 6.48
N ARG A 108 -0.73 16.03 5.54
CA ARG A 108 -0.28 17.39 5.21
C ARG A 108 -0.79 17.78 3.84
N ALA A 109 -1.17 19.04 3.69
CA ALA A 109 -1.47 19.63 2.39
C ALA A 109 -0.20 19.67 1.52
N GLU A 110 -0.22 18.99 0.37
CA GLU A 110 0.76 19.18 -0.70
C GLU A 110 0.37 20.36 -1.60
N ARG A 111 -0.95 20.53 -1.77
CA ARG A 111 -1.60 21.65 -2.45
C ARG A 111 -2.76 22.12 -1.60
N PRO A 112 -3.29 23.35 -1.81
CA PRO A 112 -4.36 23.89 -0.99
C PRO A 112 -5.57 22.95 -0.84
N ASP A 113 -5.87 22.13 -1.85
CA ASP A 113 -7.00 21.19 -1.87
C ASP A 113 -6.59 19.71 -1.82
N ARG A 114 -5.30 19.39 -1.66
CA ARG A 114 -4.80 18.00 -1.72
C ARG A 114 -3.93 17.65 -0.53
N PHE A 115 -4.43 16.71 0.29
CA PHE A 115 -3.76 16.20 1.48
C PHE A 115 -3.19 14.81 1.22
N ARG A 116 -1.90 14.62 1.48
CA ARG A 116 -1.21 13.33 1.31
C ARG A 116 -1.24 12.52 2.60
N VAL A 117 -1.62 11.25 2.49
CA VAL A 117 -1.38 10.26 3.54
C VAL A 117 0.12 9.94 3.56
N PRO A 118 0.80 9.93 4.73
CA PRO A 118 2.22 9.56 4.79
C PRO A 118 2.48 8.19 4.16
N ASP A 119 3.51 8.07 3.31
CA ASP A 119 3.74 6.87 2.49
C ASP A 119 3.86 5.58 3.32
N ALA A 120 4.56 5.67 4.47
CA ALA A 120 4.69 4.58 5.42
C ALA A 120 3.35 4.07 5.99
N GLN A 121 2.28 4.86 5.90
CA GLN A 121 0.94 4.54 6.41
C GLN A 121 -0.07 4.17 5.32
N VAL A 122 0.26 4.32 4.04
CA VAL A 122 -0.69 4.04 2.93
C VAL A 122 -1.12 2.58 2.92
N GLN A 123 -0.18 1.64 3.08
CA GLN A 123 -0.49 0.21 3.16
C GLN A 123 -1.30 -0.12 4.41
N ALA A 124 -1.00 0.54 5.54
CA ALA A 124 -1.77 0.36 6.77
C ALA A 124 -3.22 0.81 6.57
N LEU A 125 -3.45 1.96 5.93
CA LEU A 125 -4.77 2.49 5.60
C LEU A 125 -5.53 1.54 4.65
N LYS A 126 -4.91 1.11 3.55
CA LYS A 126 -5.49 0.12 2.62
C LYS A 126 -5.92 -1.15 3.36
N ALA A 127 -5.08 -1.67 4.25
CA ALA A 127 -5.39 -2.87 5.03
C ALA A 127 -6.61 -2.72 5.95
N ARG A 128 -6.92 -1.50 6.43
CA ARG A 128 -8.14 -1.24 7.23
C ARG A 128 -9.39 -1.21 6.35
N LEU A 129 -9.31 -0.56 5.20
CA LEU A 129 -10.39 -0.54 4.22
C LEU A 129 -10.70 -1.95 3.67
N LEU A 130 -9.68 -2.79 3.44
CA LEU A 130 -9.84 -4.18 3.03
C LEU A 130 -10.64 -5.02 4.04
N VAL A 131 -10.49 -4.75 5.34
CA VAL A 131 -11.30 -5.41 6.38
C VAL A 131 -12.59 -4.65 6.69
N GLY A 132 -12.94 -3.62 5.91
CA GLY A 132 -14.22 -2.92 6.00
C GLY A 132 -14.28 -1.75 7.01
N HIS A 133 -13.14 -1.22 7.47
CA HIS A 133 -13.16 0.04 8.24
C HIS A 133 -13.65 1.20 7.38
N ASP A 134 -14.40 2.10 8.00
CA ASP A 134 -14.68 3.42 7.45
C ASP A 134 -13.52 4.37 7.77
N VAL A 135 -13.37 5.41 6.95
CA VAL A 135 -12.37 6.47 7.12
C VAL A 135 -13.07 7.77 7.46
N ARG A 136 -12.69 8.39 8.57
CA ARG A 136 -13.10 9.74 8.96
C ARG A 136 -11.93 10.69 8.76
N ILE A 137 -12.15 11.81 8.09
CA ILE A 137 -11.19 12.89 8.00
C ILE A 137 -11.83 14.15 8.61
N ASP A 138 -11.17 14.75 9.59
CA ASP A 138 -11.59 16.01 10.19
C ASP A 138 -11.04 17.18 9.35
N PHE A 139 -11.90 18.16 9.06
CA PHE A 139 -11.52 19.33 8.27
C PHE A 139 -10.58 20.24 9.08
N PRO A 140 -9.50 20.76 8.47
CA PRO A 140 -8.57 21.65 9.17
C PRO A 140 -9.27 22.89 9.73
N GLY A 141 -9.19 23.11 11.04
CA GLY A 141 -9.74 24.29 11.70
C GLY A 141 -11.28 24.38 11.74
N ALA A 142 -11.99 23.32 11.38
CA ALA A 142 -13.45 23.25 11.43
C ALA A 142 -13.92 22.05 12.28
N GLU A 143 -15.17 22.10 12.74
CA GLU A 143 -15.82 20.97 13.45
C GLU A 143 -16.39 19.93 12.47
N ASP A 144 -16.37 20.23 11.18
CA ASP A 144 -16.84 19.36 10.11
C ASP A 144 -15.88 18.19 9.86
N ALA A 145 -16.44 17.10 9.34
CA ALA A 145 -15.69 15.91 8.94
C ALA A 145 -16.36 15.22 7.76
N VAL A 146 -15.57 14.44 7.02
CA VAL A 146 -16.06 13.56 5.97
C VAL A 146 -15.87 12.10 6.36
N HIS A 147 -16.85 11.27 6.05
CA HIS A 147 -16.85 9.82 6.26
C HIS A 147 -16.87 9.09 4.92
N PHE A 148 -15.77 8.43 4.59
CA PHE A 148 -15.66 7.50 3.47
C PHE A 148 -15.94 6.08 3.96
N ARG A 149 -16.85 5.37 3.29
CA ARG A 149 -17.30 4.04 3.71
C ARG A 149 -16.37 2.96 3.15
N GLY A 150 -15.94 2.04 3.99
CA GLY A 150 -15.16 0.86 3.59
C GLY A 150 -15.96 -0.18 2.80
N ILE A 151 -17.30 -0.03 2.75
CA ILE A 151 -18.18 -0.94 2.03
C ILE A 151 -17.75 -1.07 0.56
N ARG A 152 -17.74 -2.30 0.04
CA ARG A 152 -17.28 -2.65 -1.32
C ARG A 152 -15.81 -2.32 -1.64
N PHE A 153 -15.02 -1.75 -0.73
CA PHE A 153 -13.61 -1.47 -1.01
C PHE A 153 -12.86 -2.75 -1.39
N ALA A 154 -12.99 -3.82 -0.62
CA ALA A 154 -12.32 -5.10 -0.91
C ALA A 154 -12.67 -5.65 -2.31
N GLN A 155 -13.96 -5.65 -2.67
CA GLN A 155 -14.42 -6.08 -3.99
C GLN A 155 -13.82 -5.24 -5.12
N ARG A 156 -13.67 -3.94 -4.92
CA ARG A 156 -13.10 -3.03 -5.92
C ARG A 156 -11.58 -3.04 -5.92
N ALA A 157 -10.97 -3.34 -4.78
CA ALA A 157 -9.53 -3.44 -4.62
C ALA A 157 -8.94 -4.57 -5.46
N GLU A 158 -9.67 -5.67 -5.68
CA GLU A 158 -9.25 -6.74 -6.60
C GLU A 158 -9.11 -6.23 -8.05
N ALA A 159 -10.09 -5.47 -8.55
CA ALA A 159 -10.02 -4.86 -9.88
C ALA A 159 -8.96 -3.76 -9.97
N PHE A 160 -8.81 -2.97 -8.90
CA PHE A 160 -7.74 -1.99 -8.79
C PHE A 160 -6.35 -2.66 -8.82
N GLU A 161 -6.17 -3.74 -8.07
CA GLU A 161 -4.97 -4.58 -8.13
C GLU A 161 -4.73 -5.11 -9.53
N ALA A 162 -5.75 -5.68 -10.18
CA ALA A 162 -5.65 -6.15 -11.56
C ALA A 162 -5.23 -5.03 -12.54
N CYS A 163 -5.63 -3.78 -12.32
CA CYS A 163 -5.23 -2.66 -13.18
C CYS A 163 -3.70 -2.44 -13.19
N TYR A 164 -3.04 -2.48 -12.03
CA TYR A 164 -1.59 -2.22 -11.92
C TYR A 164 -0.74 -3.48 -11.76
N THR A 165 -1.36 -4.65 -11.66
CA THR A 165 -0.72 -5.98 -11.74
C THR A 165 -0.91 -6.62 -13.11
N GLY A 166 -1.91 -6.17 -13.89
CA GLY A 166 -2.19 -6.56 -15.27
C GLY A 166 -1.23 -5.94 -16.30
N ALA A 167 -0.37 -5.03 -15.86
CA ALA A 167 0.93 -4.75 -16.45
C ALA A 167 1.92 -4.74 -15.28
N GLU A 168 2.89 -5.65 -15.29
CA GLU A 168 3.86 -5.87 -14.22
C GLU A 168 4.38 -4.53 -13.67
N GLY A 169 4.01 -4.13 -12.45
CA GLY A 169 4.60 -2.95 -11.79
C GLY A 169 5.84 -3.30 -10.96
N PRO A 170 6.98 -2.58 -11.03
CA PRO A 170 8.21 -2.66 -10.21
C PRO A 170 8.24 -3.35 -8.86
N ASP A 171 7.29 -3.11 -7.96
CA ASP A 171 7.38 -3.52 -6.56
C ASP A 171 6.59 -4.79 -6.21
N VAL A 172 5.67 -5.25 -7.07
CA VAL A 172 4.82 -6.41 -6.76
C VAL A 172 5.65 -7.70 -6.79
N GLY A 173 5.88 -8.27 -5.60
CA GLY A 173 6.70 -9.48 -5.43
C GLY A 173 8.20 -9.21 -5.34
N ALA A 174 8.61 -7.95 -5.14
CA ALA A 174 10.03 -7.64 -4.91
C ALA A 174 10.50 -8.17 -3.55
N LEU A 175 11.62 -8.90 -3.56
CA LEU A 175 12.31 -9.44 -2.40
C LEU A 175 13.19 -8.40 -1.70
N ASP A 176 13.78 -7.47 -2.47
CA ASP A 176 14.61 -6.39 -1.94
C ASP A 176 14.67 -5.20 -2.91
N ARG A 177 15.12 -4.04 -2.40
CA ARG A 177 15.29 -2.78 -3.16
C ARG A 177 16.56 -2.03 -2.80
N TRP A 178 17.27 -1.56 -3.82
CA TRP A 178 18.34 -0.57 -3.68
C TRP A 178 18.08 0.69 -4.51
N SER A 179 18.51 1.86 -4.04
CA SER A 179 18.31 3.14 -4.74
C SER A 179 19.64 3.81 -5.04
N VAL A 180 19.87 4.13 -6.31
CA VAL A 180 21.07 4.80 -6.82
C VAL A 180 20.72 6.23 -7.19
N TYR A 181 21.40 7.22 -6.61
CA TYR A 181 21.09 8.65 -6.82
C TYR A 181 22.04 9.29 -7.84
N PHE A 182 21.55 10.35 -8.50
CA PHE A 182 22.25 11.04 -9.58
C PHE A 182 22.28 12.56 -9.36
N ALA A 183 23.36 13.18 -9.85
CA ALA A 183 23.43 14.62 -9.99
C ALA A 183 22.45 15.14 -11.07
N THR A 184 22.10 16.41 -11.00
CA THR A 184 21.20 17.09 -11.96
C THR A 184 21.71 16.94 -13.38
N GLY A 185 20.83 16.54 -14.30
CA GLY A 185 21.15 16.35 -15.72
C GLY A 185 22.15 15.24 -16.04
N SER A 186 22.71 14.55 -15.03
CA SER A 186 23.71 13.50 -15.23
C SER A 186 23.08 12.12 -15.26
N ARG A 187 23.70 11.23 -16.04
CA ARG A 187 23.46 9.78 -16.05
C ARG A 187 24.65 8.98 -15.52
N GLU A 188 25.70 9.66 -15.07
CA GLU A 188 26.92 9.03 -14.59
C GLU A 188 26.77 8.63 -13.13
N LEU A 189 27.25 7.42 -12.82
CA LEU A 189 27.35 6.91 -11.45
C LEU A 189 28.52 7.59 -10.74
N ASP A 190 28.27 8.14 -9.56
CA ASP A 190 29.32 8.57 -8.65
C ASP A 190 29.86 7.38 -7.81
N SER A 191 30.74 7.66 -6.85
CA SER A 191 31.29 6.63 -5.96
C SER A 191 30.22 5.95 -5.10
N ARG A 192 29.23 6.70 -4.60
CA ARG A 192 28.16 6.19 -3.74
C ARG A 192 27.17 5.32 -4.53
N GLY A 193 26.86 5.71 -5.75
CA GLY A 193 26.09 4.93 -6.70
C GLY A 193 26.78 3.61 -7.02
N ARG A 194 28.09 3.65 -7.31
CA ARG A 194 28.90 2.44 -7.51
C ARG A 194 28.91 1.51 -6.29
N GLU A 195 29.03 2.05 -5.08
CA GLU A 195 28.96 1.26 -3.84
C GLU A 195 27.60 0.60 -3.65
N THR A 196 26.51 1.31 -3.98
CA THR A 196 25.15 0.75 -3.90
C THR A 196 24.93 -0.36 -4.93
N VAL A 197 25.43 -0.18 -6.16
CA VAL A 197 25.42 -1.23 -7.19
C VAL A 197 26.22 -2.45 -6.73
N ALA A 198 27.39 -2.26 -6.11
CA ALA A 198 28.20 -3.35 -5.59
C ALA A 198 27.47 -4.17 -4.53
N ARG A 199 26.80 -3.52 -3.57
CA ARG A 199 25.97 -4.20 -2.55
C ARG A 199 24.80 -4.96 -3.17
N ALA A 200 24.12 -4.39 -4.16
CA ALA A 200 23.06 -5.10 -4.89
C ALA A 200 23.64 -6.34 -5.62
N ALA A 201 24.80 -6.18 -6.28
CA ALA A 201 25.46 -7.27 -7.00
C ALA A 201 25.96 -8.39 -6.07
N GLU A 202 26.35 -8.11 -4.83
CA GLU A 202 26.68 -9.14 -3.83
C GLU A 202 25.51 -10.10 -3.61
N THR A 203 24.30 -9.58 -3.46
CA THR A 203 23.09 -10.40 -3.33
C THR A 203 22.73 -11.08 -4.66
N LEU A 204 22.62 -10.31 -5.74
CA LEU A 204 22.06 -10.78 -7.01
C LEU A 204 22.91 -11.84 -7.71
N ARG A 205 24.23 -11.88 -7.49
CA ARG A 205 25.12 -12.89 -8.06
C ARG A 205 24.94 -14.28 -7.46
N THR A 206 24.35 -14.37 -6.27
CA THR A 206 24.08 -15.65 -5.60
C THR A 206 22.84 -16.36 -6.13
N VAL A 207 22.08 -15.71 -7.00
CA VAL A 207 20.78 -16.16 -7.48
C VAL A 207 20.93 -16.66 -8.92
N GLU A 208 20.47 -17.87 -9.23
CA GLU A 208 20.41 -18.32 -10.61
C GLU A 208 19.35 -17.52 -11.38
N ARG A 209 19.78 -16.80 -12.43
CA ARG A 209 18.94 -15.93 -13.29
C ARG A 209 18.09 -14.95 -12.47
N PRO A 210 18.71 -13.95 -11.82
CA PRO A 210 17.96 -12.99 -11.03
C PRO A 210 17.03 -12.17 -11.93
N ARG A 211 15.75 -12.13 -11.58
CA ARG A 211 14.77 -11.24 -12.20
C ARG A 211 14.87 -9.91 -11.47
N VAL A 212 15.32 -8.88 -12.17
CA VAL A 212 15.53 -7.54 -11.60
C VAL A 212 14.95 -6.51 -12.54
N ARG A 213 14.34 -5.50 -11.96
CA ARG A 213 13.79 -4.38 -12.70
C ARG A 213 14.39 -3.07 -12.22
N LEU A 214 14.80 -2.26 -13.18
CA LEU A 214 15.56 -1.03 -13.00
C LEU A 214 14.68 0.12 -13.44
N VAL A 215 14.19 0.91 -12.49
CA VAL A 215 13.26 2.02 -12.75
C VAL A 215 14.00 3.32 -12.56
N GLY A 216 14.21 4.06 -13.64
CA GLY A 216 14.79 5.40 -13.56
C GLY A 216 13.74 6.46 -13.28
N LEU A 217 14.11 7.44 -12.46
CA LEU A 217 13.28 8.60 -12.11
C LEU A 217 14.11 9.90 -12.22
N THR A 218 13.43 11.00 -12.51
CA THR A 218 13.98 12.36 -12.57
C THR A 218 13.25 13.30 -11.63
N ASP A 219 13.78 14.50 -11.41
CA ASP A 219 12.98 15.60 -10.85
C ASP A 219 11.96 16.11 -11.90
N ALA A 220 11.09 17.02 -11.47
CA ALA A 220 10.03 17.60 -12.31
C ALA A 220 10.52 18.73 -13.24
N GLU A 221 11.82 19.01 -13.29
CA GLU A 221 12.37 20.10 -14.10
C GLU A 221 12.50 19.70 -15.57
N GLY A 222 12.02 20.57 -16.46
CA GLY A 222 12.17 20.40 -17.90
C GLY A 222 11.07 19.57 -18.59
N PRO A 223 11.16 19.38 -19.91
CA PRO A 223 10.14 18.70 -20.70
C PRO A 223 10.01 17.21 -20.33
N ARG A 224 8.78 16.71 -20.29
CA ARG A 224 8.49 15.30 -19.99
C ARG A 224 9.26 14.33 -20.87
N GLU A 225 9.32 14.57 -22.19
CA GLU A 225 10.03 13.69 -23.12
C GLU A 225 11.54 13.65 -22.83
N LEU A 226 12.12 14.73 -22.30
CA LEU A 226 13.53 14.77 -21.91
C LEU A 226 13.77 13.98 -20.62
N ASN A 227 12.87 14.09 -19.66
CA ASN A 227 12.91 13.35 -18.41
C ASN A 227 12.72 11.85 -18.60
N GLU A 228 11.81 11.42 -19.46
CA GLU A 228 11.66 10.02 -19.85
C GLU A 228 12.96 9.46 -20.46
N ARG A 229 13.59 10.19 -21.39
CA ARG A 229 14.88 9.76 -21.95
C ARG A 229 15.98 9.68 -20.90
N LEU A 230 16.08 10.69 -20.03
CA LEU A 230 17.11 10.73 -18.99
C LEU A 230 16.92 9.62 -17.95
N SER A 231 15.67 9.36 -17.53
CA SER A 231 15.36 8.23 -16.64
C SER A 231 15.80 6.89 -17.24
N ARG A 232 15.53 6.65 -18.53
CA ARG A 232 15.95 5.44 -19.23
C ARG A 232 17.46 5.29 -19.23
N GLN A 233 18.17 6.36 -19.61
CA GLN A 233 19.64 6.36 -19.69
C GLN A 233 20.30 6.09 -18.33
N ARG A 234 19.72 6.60 -17.24
CA ARG A 234 20.19 6.30 -15.88
C ARG A 234 20.00 4.83 -15.53
N ALA A 235 18.82 4.28 -15.81
CA ALA A 235 18.54 2.88 -15.56
C ALA A 235 19.42 1.94 -16.41
N GLU A 236 19.72 2.32 -17.66
CA GLU A 236 20.70 1.63 -18.50
C GLU A 236 22.13 1.70 -17.92
N ALA A 237 22.54 2.83 -17.36
CA ALA A 237 23.84 2.98 -16.71
C ALA A 237 23.97 2.06 -15.48
N VAL A 238 22.91 1.96 -14.67
CA VAL A 238 22.86 1.02 -13.54
C VAL A 238 22.89 -0.43 -14.03
N ARG A 239 22.15 -0.76 -15.10
CA ARG A 239 22.19 -2.09 -15.72
C ARG A 239 23.61 -2.46 -16.13
N ALA A 240 24.29 -1.57 -16.83
CA ALA A 240 25.66 -1.80 -17.28
C ALA A 240 26.60 -2.05 -16.10
N ALA A 241 26.49 -1.26 -15.03
CA ALA A 241 27.31 -1.42 -13.83
C ALA A 241 27.01 -2.73 -13.08
N LEU A 242 25.75 -3.19 -13.03
CA LEU A 242 25.39 -4.49 -12.45
C LEU A 242 25.99 -5.64 -13.27
N VAL A 243 25.94 -5.57 -14.60
CA VAL A 243 26.53 -6.57 -15.48
C VAL A 243 28.06 -6.60 -15.33
N GLU A 244 28.71 -5.43 -15.27
CA GLU A 244 30.14 -5.31 -15.01
C GLU A 244 30.53 -5.89 -13.64
N ALA A 245 29.67 -5.74 -12.63
CA ALA A 245 29.85 -6.34 -11.31
C ALA A 245 29.59 -7.86 -11.29
N GLY A 246 29.14 -8.46 -12.39
CA GLY A 246 28.98 -9.90 -12.58
C GLY A 246 27.55 -10.43 -12.48
N VAL A 247 26.53 -9.56 -12.46
CA VAL A 247 25.12 -9.98 -12.48
C VAL A 247 24.72 -10.39 -13.91
N PRO A 248 24.11 -11.58 -14.12
CA PRO A 248 23.64 -11.98 -15.45
C PRO A 248 22.63 -10.98 -16.03
N GLY A 249 22.87 -10.50 -17.25
CA GLY A 249 22.09 -9.42 -17.86
C GLY A 249 20.70 -9.82 -18.37
N ASP A 250 20.44 -11.11 -18.55
CA ASP A 250 19.23 -11.64 -19.20
C ASP A 250 17.95 -11.43 -18.38
N GLY A 251 18.08 -11.34 -17.05
CA GLY A 251 16.97 -11.07 -16.14
C GLY A 251 16.84 -9.60 -15.74
N LEU A 252 17.67 -8.70 -16.29
CA LEU A 252 17.65 -7.27 -15.96
C LEU A 252 16.80 -6.48 -16.95
N THR A 253 15.65 -6.00 -16.50
CA THR A 253 14.71 -5.18 -17.29
C THR A 253 14.86 -3.70 -16.95
N VAL A 254 14.83 -2.84 -17.97
CA VAL A 254 14.97 -1.38 -17.82
C VAL A 254 13.66 -0.68 -18.12
N GLU A 255 13.24 0.18 -17.20
CA GLU A 255 12.04 0.99 -17.32
C GLU A 255 12.34 2.47 -17.12
N ALA A 256 11.65 3.29 -17.92
CA ALA A 256 11.72 4.73 -17.85
C ALA A 256 10.52 5.22 -17.03
N GLY A 257 10.73 5.47 -15.74
CA GLY A 257 9.69 6.00 -14.86
C GLY A 257 9.43 7.51 -15.08
N GLY A 258 10.32 8.20 -15.82
CA GLY A 258 10.14 9.61 -16.11
C GLY A 258 10.30 10.50 -14.88
N VAL A 259 9.40 11.47 -14.71
CA VAL A 259 9.40 12.37 -13.56
C VAL A 259 8.96 11.61 -12.32
N ASP A 260 9.74 11.69 -11.25
CA ASP A 260 9.34 11.21 -9.93
C ASP A 260 8.06 11.93 -9.50
N PRO A 261 6.96 11.21 -9.24
CA PRO A 261 5.73 11.82 -8.77
C PRO A 261 5.87 12.51 -7.40
N GLU A 262 6.99 12.30 -6.69
CA GLU A 262 7.34 12.91 -5.40
C GLU A 262 8.22 14.16 -5.52
N ALA A 263 8.53 14.64 -6.74
CA ALA A 263 9.50 15.71 -6.99
C ALA A 263 9.14 17.11 -6.41
N ASP A 264 7.99 17.26 -5.76
CA ASP A 264 7.56 18.48 -5.06
C ASP A 264 8.13 18.52 -3.61
N GLY A 265 9.45 18.68 -3.45
CA GLY A 265 10.07 19.02 -2.15
C GLY A 265 11.50 18.52 -1.94
N GLU A 266 11.78 17.25 -2.26
CA GLU A 266 13.10 16.62 -2.07
C GLU A 266 13.75 16.27 -3.43
N ARG A 267 14.14 17.30 -4.18
CA ARG A 267 14.67 17.18 -5.55
C ARG A 267 15.83 16.20 -5.68
N GLU A 268 16.64 16.05 -4.64
CA GLU A 268 17.79 15.13 -4.63
C GLU A 268 17.37 13.66 -4.49
N GLY A 269 16.28 13.38 -3.77
CA GLY A 269 15.69 12.05 -3.67
C GLY A 269 15.05 11.57 -4.96
N SER A 270 14.59 12.49 -5.81
CA SER A 270 13.87 12.19 -7.05
C SER A 270 14.74 11.78 -8.22
N ARG A 271 16.01 12.17 -8.23
CA ARG A 271 16.95 11.76 -9.28
C ARG A 271 17.57 10.42 -8.93
N ARG A 272 16.82 9.35 -9.11
CA ARG A 272 17.26 8.01 -8.70
C ARG A 272 16.97 6.94 -9.73
N VAL A 273 17.62 5.79 -9.56
CA VAL A 273 17.22 4.52 -10.15
C VAL A 273 16.99 3.54 -9.02
N ASP A 274 15.80 2.95 -8.99
CA ASP A 274 15.47 1.89 -8.05
C ASP A 274 15.72 0.52 -8.71
N ILE A 275 16.46 -0.33 -7.99
CA ILE A 275 16.81 -1.71 -8.34
C ILE A 275 15.87 -2.62 -7.56
N TRP A 276 14.86 -3.16 -8.22
CA TRP A 276 13.88 -4.07 -7.62
C TRP A 276 14.21 -5.52 -7.94
N TRP A 277 14.52 -6.32 -6.93
CA TRP A 277 14.79 -7.75 -7.12
C TRP A 277 13.49 -8.56 -6.98
N LEU A 278 13.08 -9.27 -8.02
CA LEU A 278 11.81 -10.00 -8.14
C LEU A 278 11.98 -11.54 -8.00
N GLY A 279 13.11 -12.00 -7.46
CA GLY A 279 13.46 -13.42 -7.34
C GLY A 279 14.37 -13.93 -8.46
N GLY A 280 14.32 -15.24 -8.73
CA GLY A 280 15.15 -15.92 -9.74
C GLY A 280 14.66 -17.36 -9.96
N ALA A 281 15.37 -18.12 -10.81
CA ALA A 281 14.99 -19.51 -11.15
C ALA A 281 14.91 -20.42 -9.91
N ASP A 282 15.70 -20.14 -8.86
CA ASP A 282 15.67 -20.88 -7.59
C ASP A 282 14.62 -20.37 -6.59
N ALA A 283 14.09 -19.16 -6.75
CA ALA A 283 13.12 -18.57 -5.82
C ALA A 283 11.70 -19.14 -5.97
N ALA A 284 11.45 -19.96 -7.01
CA ALA A 284 10.22 -20.71 -7.19
C ALA A 284 10.23 -22.08 -6.46
N ALA A 285 11.35 -22.48 -5.85
CA ALA A 285 11.42 -23.63 -4.96
C ALA A 285 11.17 -23.18 -3.51
N GLY A 286 9.91 -22.93 -3.17
CA GLY A 286 9.48 -22.94 -1.76
C GLY A 286 9.84 -24.29 -1.11
N PRO A 287 9.90 -24.37 0.23
CA PRO A 287 10.40 -25.56 0.93
C PRO A 287 9.60 -26.78 0.47
N SER A 288 10.31 -27.72 -0.19
CA SER A 288 9.78 -29.06 -0.42
C SER A 288 9.23 -29.55 0.90
N SER A 289 7.91 -29.76 0.90
CA SER A 289 7.22 -30.60 1.84
C SER A 289 8.13 -31.76 2.22
N VAL A 290 8.42 -31.85 3.52
CA VAL A 290 8.92 -33.07 4.12
C VAL A 290 7.86 -34.12 3.80
N ALA A 291 8.11 -34.89 2.75
CA ALA A 291 7.41 -36.14 2.53
C ALA A 291 7.90 -37.05 3.65
N GLU A 292 7.06 -37.14 4.67
CA GLU A 292 7.12 -38.10 5.75
C GLU A 292 6.98 -39.49 5.12
N THR A 293 8.11 -40.07 4.73
CA THR A 293 8.17 -41.47 4.31
C THR A 293 7.96 -42.32 5.56
N ALA A 294 6.70 -42.70 5.80
CA ALA A 294 6.37 -43.75 6.75
C ALA A 294 6.94 -45.07 6.22
N THR A 295 8.09 -45.47 6.78
CA THR A 295 8.65 -46.80 6.62
C THR A 295 7.85 -47.76 7.48
N GLU A 296 6.85 -48.43 6.88
CA GLU A 296 6.19 -49.58 7.47
C GLU A 296 7.21 -50.73 7.58
N THR A 297 7.53 -51.08 8.83
CA THR A 297 8.44 -52.16 9.19
C THR A 297 7.64 -53.45 9.33
N GLU A 298 7.75 -54.34 8.35
CA GLU A 298 7.26 -55.72 8.47
C GLU A 298 8.42 -56.63 8.96
N PRO A 299 8.22 -57.46 10.01
CA PRO A 299 9.31 -58.19 10.64
C PRO A 299 9.71 -59.46 9.88
N GLN A 300 11.02 -59.69 9.84
CA GLN A 300 11.69 -60.85 9.26
C GLN A 300 11.33 -62.17 9.98
N ALA A 301 11.06 -63.21 9.20
CA ALA A 301 11.17 -64.61 9.62
C ALA A 301 12.49 -65.21 9.08
N VAL A 302 13.15 -65.96 9.97
CA VAL A 302 14.51 -66.51 9.93
C VAL A 302 14.62 -67.72 8.95
N PRO A 303 15.82 -68.02 8.40
CA PRO A 303 16.00 -68.88 7.23
C PRO A 303 16.35 -70.34 7.60
N GLU A 304 16.25 -71.29 6.66
CA GLU A 304 17.26 -72.37 6.55
C GLU A 304 17.18 -73.14 5.20
N SER A 305 18.34 -73.19 4.53
CA SER A 305 18.92 -74.28 3.72
C SER A 305 18.21 -74.86 2.48
N ALA A 306 18.94 -74.75 1.36
CA ALA A 306 18.85 -75.49 0.09
C ALA A 306 19.33 -76.98 0.24
N PRO A 307 19.61 -77.77 -0.83
CA PRO A 307 19.36 -77.62 -2.27
C PRO A 307 18.78 -78.89 -2.95
N GLY A 308 18.42 -78.80 -4.24
CA GLY A 308 18.21 -80.01 -5.06
C GLY A 308 17.44 -79.78 -6.36
N VAL A 309 18.16 -79.56 -7.45
CA VAL A 309 17.72 -79.55 -8.86
C VAL A 309 17.83 -81.00 -9.42
N PRO A 310 17.31 -81.40 -10.61
CA PRO A 310 16.25 -80.91 -11.51
C PRO A 310 15.20 -82.01 -11.84
N GLY A 311 14.18 -81.69 -12.66
CA GLY A 311 13.75 -82.65 -13.69
C GLY A 311 12.29 -82.64 -14.13
N SER A 312 12.08 -82.25 -15.39
CA SER A 312 11.14 -82.82 -16.37
C SER A 312 9.63 -82.92 -16.08
N ALA A 313 8.89 -82.29 -16.99
CA ALA A 313 7.61 -82.65 -17.60
C ALA A 313 7.02 -84.07 -17.33
N GLY A 314 5.70 -84.12 -17.15
CA GLY A 314 4.89 -85.29 -17.48
C GLY A 314 3.60 -85.41 -16.69
N TRP A 315 2.48 -85.13 -17.39
CA TRP A 315 1.09 -85.53 -17.16
C TRP A 315 0.35 -85.04 -15.91
#